data_AF-A0A8D3B843-F1
#
_entry.id   AF-A0A8D3B843-F1
#
_cell.length_a   1.000
_cell.length_b   1.000
_cell.length_c   1.000
_cell.angle_alpha   90.00
_cell.angle_beta   90.00
_cell.angle_gamma   90.00
#
_symmetry.space_group_name_H-M   'P 1'
#
loop_
_entity.id
_entity.type
_entity.pdbx_description
1 polymer ?
#
loop_
_entity_poly.entity_id
_entity_poly.type
_entity_poly.pdbx_seq_one_letter_code
_entity_poly.pdbx_strand_id
1 'polypeptide(L)'
;MLLKEYRICMPLTVEEYRIGQLYMISKHSHEQSDRGEGVEVVQNEPFEDPTHGQGQFTEKRVYLNSKLPSWARAVVPKIFYVTEKCSFLPKFSIHIETKYEDNKGCNDNIFDTELKEQEREVCFIDIAYDEIPERYYKDSEDLRYFKSEKTSRGRLQEGWRDSQDPIMCSYKLVTVKFEVWGLQTRVEQFVHKVVRDVLLLGHRQAFAWVDEWIDMTLDDVRDYEKQMHEKTNIKVCHEQQEHSTTKPSSLDDIEIHDKASVCLFHCFFTPLSLLCLIFYLRGSEKSFLEA
;
A
#
# COMPACT_ATOMS: atom_id res chain seq x y z
N MET A 1 10.91 16.90 -3.34
CA MET A 1 10.52 15.56 -3.81
C MET A 1 11.60 14.60 -3.41
N LEU A 2 11.22 13.53 -2.73
CA LEU A 2 12.09 12.44 -2.31
C LEU A 2 11.78 11.24 -3.19
N LEU A 3 12.82 10.59 -3.70
CA LEU A 3 12.75 9.45 -4.61
C LEU A 3 13.42 8.24 -3.96
N LYS A 4 12.69 7.13 -3.84
CA LYS A 4 13.24 5.85 -3.35
C LYS A 4 12.81 4.70 -4.24
N GLU A 5 13.71 3.76 -4.47
CA GLU A 5 13.42 2.51 -5.14
C GLU A 5 13.37 1.38 -4.10
N TYR A 6 12.22 0.75 -3.94
CA TYR A 6 12.07 -0.43 -3.08
C TYR A 6 12.17 -1.70 -3.93
N ARG A 7 13.07 -2.61 -3.55
CA ARG A 7 13.23 -3.93 -4.17
C ARG A 7 12.75 -4.99 -3.20
N ILE A 8 11.70 -5.71 -3.57
CA ILE A 8 11.09 -6.75 -2.75
C ILE A 8 11.18 -8.08 -3.49
N CYS A 9 12.10 -8.94 -3.03
CA CYS A 9 12.18 -10.31 -3.53
C CYS A 9 11.06 -11.16 -2.94
N MET A 10 10.52 -12.11 -3.72
CA MET A 10 9.52 -13.07 -3.28
C MET A 10 9.90 -14.48 -3.77
N PRO A 11 9.65 -15.52 -2.96
CA PRO A 11 9.87 -16.93 -3.33
C PRO A 11 8.77 -17.47 -4.29
N LEU A 12 8.54 -16.73 -5.38
CA LEU A 12 7.49 -16.91 -6.37
C LEU A 12 8.07 -16.61 -7.76
N THR A 13 7.42 -17.07 -8.82
CA THR A 13 7.63 -16.53 -10.17
C THR A 13 6.85 -15.22 -10.34
N VAL A 14 7.18 -14.42 -11.35
CA VAL A 14 6.39 -13.23 -11.73
C VAL A 14 4.94 -13.61 -12.05
N GLU A 15 4.73 -14.74 -12.72
CA GLU A 15 3.38 -15.20 -13.10
C GLU A 15 2.54 -15.58 -11.87
N GLU A 16 3.12 -16.28 -10.89
CA GLU A 16 2.43 -16.56 -9.62
C GLU A 16 2.14 -15.27 -8.86
N TYR A 17 3.10 -14.34 -8.83
CA TYR A 17 2.94 -13.05 -8.16
C TYR A 17 1.81 -12.21 -8.79
N ARG A 18 1.56 -12.35 -10.11
CA ARG A 18 0.45 -11.69 -10.82
C ARG A 18 -0.90 -11.96 -10.15
N ILE A 19 -1.11 -13.19 -9.70
CA ILE A 19 -2.33 -13.64 -9.03
C ILE A 19 -2.28 -13.27 -7.54
N GLY A 20 -1.17 -13.61 -6.88
CA GLY A 20 -1.00 -13.39 -5.44
C GLY A 20 -1.12 -11.92 -5.02
N GLN A 21 -0.68 -10.98 -5.87
CA GLN A 21 -0.81 -9.55 -5.56
C GLN A 21 -2.27 -9.09 -5.53
N LEU A 22 -3.12 -9.56 -6.46
CA LEU A 22 -4.53 -9.16 -6.53
C LEU A 22 -5.29 -9.71 -5.31
N TYR A 23 -5.01 -10.97 -4.97
CA TYR A 23 -5.53 -11.60 -3.77
C TYR A 23 -5.12 -10.84 -2.51
N MET A 24 -3.81 -10.60 -2.34
CA MET A 24 -3.24 -9.91 -1.20
C MET A 24 -3.83 -8.50 -1.03
N ILE A 25 -3.89 -7.72 -2.10
CA ILE A 25 -4.47 -6.36 -2.07
C ILE A 25 -5.93 -6.43 -1.62
N SER A 26 -6.72 -7.36 -2.18
CA SER A 26 -8.15 -7.50 -1.88
C SER A 26 -8.42 -7.94 -0.44
N LYS A 27 -7.67 -8.94 0.05
CA LYS A 27 -7.80 -9.46 1.41
C LYS A 27 -7.32 -8.44 2.45
N HIS A 28 -6.10 -7.93 2.27
CA HIS A 28 -5.53 -6.92 3.16
C HIS A 28 -6.42 -5.68 3.23
N SER A 29 -6.95 -5.25 2.08
CA SER A 29 -7.88 -4.13 2.00
C SER A 29 -9.08 -4.27 2.94
N HIS A 30 -9.65 -5.46 2.92
CA HIS A 30 -10.83 -5.77 3.72
C HIS A 30 -10.53 -5.95 5.21
N GLU A 31 -9.37 -6.51 5.55
CA GLU A 31 -8.92 -6.67 6.94
C GLU A 31 -8.59 -5.32 7.60
N GLN A 32 -8.09 -4.34 6.82
CA GLN A 32 -7.70 -3.02 7.33
C GLN A 32 -8.81 -1.97 7.29
N SER A 33 -9.91 -2.26 6.61
CA SER A 33 -11.09 -1.40 6.54
C SER A 33 -12.07 -1.75 7.66
N ASP A 34 -12.39 -0.77 8.49
CA ASP A 34 -13.31 -0.91 9.62
C ASP A 34 -13.87 0.46 10.01
N ARG A 35 -15.07 0.50 10.57
CA ARG A 35 -15.67 1.69 11.21
C ARG A 35 -15.70 2.97 10.38
N GLY A 36 -16.08 2.87 9.10
CA GLY A 36 -16.09 4.02 8.17
C GLY A 36 -14.71 4.54 7.76
N GLU A 37 -13.64 3.83 8.10
CA GLU A 37 -12.27 4.06 7.68
C GLU A 37 -11.76 2.91 6.81
N GLY A 38 -10.84 3.22 5.89
CA GLY A 38 -10.35 2.24 4.93
C GLY A 38 -10.57 2.73 3.51
N VAL A 39 -10.81 1.80 2.59
CA VAL A 39 -10.83 2.12 1.16
C VAL A 39 -12.10 1.70 0.48
N GLU A 40 -12.69 2.68 -0.19
CA GLU A 40 -13.79 2.49 -1.10
C GLU A 40 -13.22 2.39 -2.52
N VAL A 41 -13.57 1.34 -3.23
CA VAL A 41 -13.32 1.22 -4.66
C VAL A 41 -14.46 1.92 -5.40
N VAL A 42 -14.12 3.01 -6.10
CA VAL A 42 -15.08 3.86 -6.80
C VAL A 42 -15.31 3.37 -8.22
N GLN A 43 -14.23 3.01 -8.91
CA GLN A 43 -14.26 2.53 -10.29
C GLN A 43 -13.21 1.44 -10.45
N ASN A 44 -13.52 0.39 -11.21
CA ASN A 44 -12.58 -0.68 -11.57
C ASN A 44 -12.99 -1.19 -12.97
N GLU A 45 -12.28 -0.77 -14.02
CA GLU A 45 -12.65 -1.08 -15.40
C GLU A 45 -11.44 -1.34 -16.30
N PRO A 46 -11.59 -2.12 -17.38
CA PRO A 46 -10.55 -2.26 -18.40
C PRO A 46 -10.19 -0.90 -19.00
N PHE A 47 -8.91 -0.69 -19.25
CA PHE A 47 -8.37 0.56 -19.79
C PHE A 47 -7.29 0.26 -20.83
N GLU A 48 -7.16 1.12 -21.84
CA GLU A 48 -6.10 1.04 -22.84
C GLU A 48 -5.22 2.28 -22.76
N ASP A 49 -3.92 2.08 -22.59
CA ASP A 49 -2.95 3.15 -22.49
C ASP A 49 -2.14 3.36 -23.75
N PRO A 50 -1.86 4.62 -24.09
CA PRO A 50 -1.05 4.93 -25.26
C PRO A 50 0.37 4.35 -25.24
N THR A 51 0.96 4.15 -24.06
CA THR A 51 2.37 3.74 -23.89
C THR A 51 2.51 2.26 -23.62
N HIS A 52 1.61 1.69 -22.82
CA HIS A 52 1.79 0.33 -22.30
C HIS A 52 0.64 -0.63 -22.67
N GLY A 53 -0.33 -0.21 -23.49
CA GLY A 53 -1.36 -1.09 -24.05
C GLY A 53 -2.52 -1.40 -23.10
N GLN A 54 -3.06 -2.62 -23.18
CA GLN A 54 -4.22 -3.02 -22.39
C GLN A 54 -3.88 -3.17 -20.90
N GLY A 55 -4.80 -2.75 -20.04
CA GLY A 55 -4.68 -2.91 -18.60
C GLY A 55 -6.00 -2.68 -17.87
N GLN A 56 -5.89 -2.45 -16.57
CA GLN A 56 -7.01 -2.18 -15.68
C GLN A 56 -6.82 -0.81 -15.03
N PHE A 57 -7.86 0.02 -15.04
CA PHE A 57 -7.95 1.28 -14.32
C PHE A 57 -8.77 1.07 -13.04
N THR A 58 -8.26 1.55 -11.90
CA THR A 58 -9.03 1.58 -10.65
C THR A 58 -8.93 2.94 -9.96
N GLU A 59 -10.07 3.52 -9.61
CA GLU A 59 -10.17 4.71 -8.76
C GLU A 59 -10.58 4.29 -7.33
N LYS A 60 -9.88 4.83 -6.32
CA LYS A 60 -10.13 4.48 -4.91
C LYS A 60 -10.20 5.74 -4.03
N ARG A 61 -11.10 5.73 -3.04
CA ARG A 61 -11.20 6.77 -2.00
C ARG A 61 -10.72 6.20 -0.68
N VAL A 62 -9.86 6.96 0.01
CA VAL A 62 -9.23 6.51 1.25
C VAL A 62 -9.64 7.42 2.41
N TYR A 63 -10.26 6.82 3.43
CA TYR A 63 -10.81 7.51 4.61
C TYR A 63 -9.90 7.27 5.84
N LEU A 64 -9.30 8.34 6.39
CA LEU A 64 -8.17 8.27 7.34
C LEU A 64 -8.38 8.98 8.70
N ASN A 65 -9.63 9.26 9.09
CA ASN A 65 -9.97 10.28 10.09
C ASN A 65 -9.30 10.11 11.47
N SER A 66 -9.23 8.91 12.03
CA SER A 66 -8.64 8.63 13.36
C SER A 66 -7.22 8.04 13.31
N LYS A 67 -6.78 7.55 12.15
CA LYS A 67 -5.54 6.77 12.03
C LYS A 67 -4.27 7.61 11.82
N LEU A 68 -4.37 8.93 11.62
CA LEU A 68 -3.21 9.81 11.41
C LEU A 68 -2.62 10.35 12.73
N PRO A 69 -1.27 10.45 12.86
CA PRO A 69 -0.64 11.13 13.98
C PRO A 69 -1.17 12.56 14.17
N SER A 70 -1.25 13.06 15.41
CA SER A 70 -1.83 14.39 15.69
C SER A 70 -1.18 15.54 14.92
N TRP A 71 0.14 15.48 14.71
CA TRP A 71 0.84 16.49 13.89
C TRP A 71 0.49 16.37 12.40
N ALA A 72 0.20 15.17 11.90
CA ALA A 72 -0.18 14.93 10.52
C ALA A 72 -1.63 15.37 10.27
N ARG A 73 -2.56 15.10 11.21
CA ARG A 73 -3.96 15.56 11.13
C ARG A 73 -4.11 17.08 10.95
N ALA A 74 -3.14 17.86 11.45
CA ALA A 74 -3.14 19.30 11.30
C ALA A 74 -2.82 19.78 9.86
N VAL A 75 -2.19 18.94 9.03
CA VAL A 75 -1.69 19.32 7.69
C VAL A 75 -2.26 18.44 6.57
N VAL A 76 -2.95 17.36 6.94
CA VAL A 76 -3.44 16.30 6.06
C VAL A 76 -4.99 16.33 6.14
N PRO A 77 -5.72 16.75 5.06
CA PRO A 77 -7.18 16.68 4.96
C PRO A 77 -7.82 15.42 5.54
N LYS A 78 -9.06 15.52 6.05
CA LYS A 78 -9.77 14.35 6.63
C LYS A 78 -10.11 13.27 5.59
N ILE A 79 -10.18 13.63 4.31
CA ILE A 79 -10.46 12.77 3.16
C ILE A 79 -9.38 13.02 2.11
N PHE A 80 -8.79 11.96 1.55
CA PHE A 80 -7.95 12.06 0.35
C PHE A 80 -8.54 11.27 -0.79
N TYR A 81 -8.45 11.87 -1.97
CA TYR A 81 -8.77 11.25 -3.24
C TYR A 81 -7.50 10.61 -3.78
N VAL A 82 -7.54 9.29 -4.01
CA VAL A 82 -6.50 8.58 -4.75
C VAL A 82 -7.04 8.37 -6.16
N THR A 83 -6.76 9.33 -7.03
CA THR A 83 -7.06 9.23 -8.47
C THR A 83 -5.75 9.13 -9.24
N GLU A 84 -5.75 8.48 -10.42
CA GLU A 84 -4.58 8.46 -11.32
C GLU A 84 -4.13 9.88 -11.74
N LYS A 85 -5.04 10.85 -11.65
CA LYS A 85 -4.80 12.27 -11.92
C LYS A 85 -5.67 13.13 -11.02
N CYS A 86 -5.23 13.46 -9.81
CA CYS A 86 -5.43 14.81 -9.24
C CYS A 86 -4.89 15.00 -7.82
N SER A 87 -3.96 15.93 -7.77
CA SER A 87 -3.57 16.79 -6.67
C SER A 87 -4.75 17.67 -6.24
N PHE A 88 -5.47 17.33 -5.16
CA PHE A 88 -6.33 18.32 -4.46
C PHE A 88 -5.70 18.90 -3.19
N LEU A 89 -4.43 18.55 -2.95
CA LEU A 89 -3.47 19.47 -2.35
C LEU A 89 -2.52 19.85 -3.49
N PRO A 90 -2.46 21.12 -3.96
CA PRO A 90 -1.52 21.53 -5.00
C PRO A 90 -0.04 21.39 -4.60
N LYS A 91 0.24 20.76 -3.44
CA LYS A 91 1.52 20.66 -2.77
C LYS A 91 1.78 19.26 -2.17
N PHE A 92 0.98 18.24 -2.47
CA PHE A 92 1.25 16.85 -2.03
C PHE A 92 0.95 15.84 -3.14
N SER A 93 1.89 14.96 -3.45
CA SER A 93 1.65 13.79 -4.29
C SER A 93 2.54 12.61 -3.89
N ILE A 94 2.01 11.39 -4.11
CA ILE A 94 2.76 10.14 -4.08
C ILE A 94 2.55 9.51 -5.44
N HIS A 95 3.64 9.18 -6.13
CA HIS A 95 3.62 8.44 -7.38
C HIS A 95 4.44 7.17 -7.21
N ILE A 96 3.92 6.04 -7.68
CA ILE A 96 4.57 4.74 -7.61
C ILE A 96 4.56 4.15 -9.00
N GLU A 97 5.74 3.84 -9.51
CA GLU A 97 5.92 3.03 -10.72
C GLU A 97 6.45 1.66 -10.29
N THR A 98 5.87 0.59 -10.83
CA THR A 98 6.25 -0.78 -10.46
C THR A 98 6.62 -1.60 -11.68
N LYS A 99 7.72 -2.36 -11.57
CA LYS A 99 8.15 -3.35 -12.57
C LYS A 99 8.50 -4.67 -11.89
N TYR A 100 8.44 -5.77 -12.63
CA TYR A 100 8.65 -7.13 -12.13
C TYR A 100 9.65 -7.87 -12.99
N GLU A 101 10.56 -8.62 -12.37
CA GLU A 101 11.47 -9.52 -13.07
C GLU A 101 11.71 -10.79 -12.25
N ASP A 102 11.88 -11.94 -12.92
CA ASP A 102 12.31 -13.20 -12.30
C ASP A 102 13.82 -13.14 -11.99
N ASN A 103 14.19 -12.31 -11.01
CA ASN A 103 15.56 -12.17 -10.53
C ASN A 103 15.63 -11.79 -9.05
N LYS A 104 16.86 -11.60 -8.55
CA LYS A 104 17.16 -11.34 -7.13
C LYS A 104 17.21 -9.85 -6.76
N GLY A 105 16.59 -8.97 -7.55
CA GLY A 105 16.65 -7.52 -7.34
C GLY A 105 17.95 -6.89 -7.84
N CYS A 106 18.54 -7.44 -8.91
CA CYS A 106 19.85 -7.06 -9.43
C CYS A 106 19.83 -6.11 -10.64
N ASN A 107 18.65 -5.69 -11.12
CA ASN A 107 18.57 -4.76 -12.26
C ASN A 107 18.57 -3.30 -11.80
N ASP A 108 19.71 -2.63 -11.94
CA ASP A 108 19.86 -1.22 -11.57
C ASP A 108 19.27 -0.23 -12.59
N ASN A 109 18.91 -0.72 -13.79
CA ASN A 109 18.41 0.06 -14.91
C ASN A 109 16.97 -0.28 -15.28
N ILE A 110 16.21 -0.88 -14.36
CA ILE A 110 14.85 -1.35 -14.65
C ILE A 110 13.88 -0.20 -15.00
N PHE A 111 14.09 0.99 -14.43
CA PHE A 111 13.29 2.18 -14.70
C PHE A 111 13.98 3.09 -15.73
N ASP A 112 13.27 3.39 -16.83
CA ASP A 112 13.71 4.33 -17.86
C ASP A 112 13.59 5.74 -17.31
N THR A 113 14.63 6.22 -16.64
CA THR A 113 14.54 7.51 -15.95
C THR A 113 15.09 8.64 -16.82
N GLU A 114 14.19 9.54 -17.23
CA GLU A 114 14.53 10.94 -17.51
C GLU A 114 15.07 11.65 -16.25
N LEU A 115 14.94 11.02 -15.07
CA LEU A 115 15.36 11.47 -13.75
C LEU A 115 16.78 11.04 -13.34
N LYS A 116 17.66 10.69 -14.29
CA LYS A 116 19.04 10.19 -14.03
C LYS A 116 19.90 11.07 -13.13
N GLU A 117 19.60 12.36 -13.05
CA GLU A 117 20.37 13.32 -12.25
C GLU A 117 19.94 13.40 -10.78
N GLN A 118 18.84 12.74 -10.39
CA GLN A 118 18.37 12.76 -9.01
C GLN A 118 18.93 11.59 -8.21
N GLU A 119 19.40 11.89 -6.99
CA GLU A 119 19.86 10.86 -6.05
C GLU A 119 18.69 9.92 -5.68
N ARG A 120 18.81 8.66 -6.09
CA ARG A 120 17.84 7.58 -5.85
C ARG A 120 18.40 6.64 -4.79
N GLU A 121 17.75 6.59 -3.64
CA GLU A 121 18.08 5.60 -2.61
C GLU A 121 17.43 4.26 -2.96
N VAL A 122 18.24 3.21 -3.11
CA VAL A 122 17.76 1.84 -3.32
C VAL A 122 17.62 1.15 -1.96
N CYS A 123 16.40 0.71 -1.64
CA CYS A 123 16.03 0.05 -0.40
C CYS A 123 15.62 -1.40 -0.67
N PHE A 124 16.36 -2.37 -0.16
CA PHE A 124 15.92 -3.76 -0.14
C PHE A 124 14.98 -3.98 1.04
N ILE A 125 13.85 -4.65 0.78
CA ILE A 125 12.92 -5.09 1.83
C ILE A 125 13.04 -6.60 1.96
N ASP A 126 13.40 -7.07 3.16
CA ASP A 126 13.45 -8.48 3.51
C ASP A 126 12.14 -8.90 4.19
N ILE A 127 11.29 -9.60 3.45
CA ILE A 127 9.97 -10.04 3.92
C ILE A 127 10.02 -10.99 5.13
N ALA A 128 11.16 -11.64 5.41
CA ALA A 128 11.33 -12.56 6.53
C ALA A 128 11.98 -11.88 7.74
N TYR A 129 13.04 -11.08 7.52
CA TYR A 129 13.93 -10.58 8.56
C TYR A 129 13.82 -9.09 8.89
N ASP A 130 13.21 -8.26 8.03
CA ASP A 130 12.93 -6.89 8.43
C ASP A 130 11.90 -6.86 9.57
N GLU A 131 12.14 -5.97 10.53
CA GLU A 131 11.25 -5.80 11.68
C GLU A 131 9.90 -5.23 11.25
N ILE A 132 8.82 -5.86 11.72
CA ILE A 132 7.47 -5.31 11.70
C ILE A 132 7.07 -4.86 13.09
N PRO A 133 6.23 -3.81 13.23
CA PRO A 133 5.71 -3.44 14.54
C PRO A 133 4.97 -4.60 15.22
N GLU A 134 5.26 -4.83 16.50
CA GLU A 134 4.74 -5.97 17.30
C GLU A 134 3.22 -6.19 17.17
N ARG A 135 2.43 -5.10 17.16
CA ARG A 135 0.96 -5.16 17.01
C ARG A 135 0.47 -5.78 15.69
N TYR A 136 1.34 -5.89 14.68
CA TYR A 136 1.05 -6.50 13.38
C TYR A 136 1.67 -7.88 13.24
N TYR A 137 2.50 -8.29 14.19
CA TYR A 137 3.11 -9.61 14.17
C TYR A 137 2.06 -10.68 14.46
N LYS A 138 2.05 -11.71 13.62
CA LYS A 138 1.26 -12.94 13.81
C LYS A 138 2.17 -14.12 13.54
N ASP A 139 2.18 -15.10 14.44
CA ASP A 139 3.00 -16.31 14.28
C ASP A 139 2.71 -17.06 12.97
N SER A 140 1.45 -17.06 12.53
CA SER A 140 1.02 -17.66 11.26
C SER A 140 1.56 -16.93 10.02
N GLU A 141 1.99 -15.69 10.15
CA GLU A 141 2.53 -14.85 9.07
C GLU A 141 4.06 -14.72 9.18
N ASP A 142 4.71 -15.47 10.10
CA ASP A 142 6.16 -15.44 10.23
C ASP A 142 6.86 -16.35 9.22
N LEU A 143 7.42 -15.76 8.18
CA LEU A 143 8.09 -16.48 7.08
C LEU A 143 9.35 -17.26 7.48
N ARG A 144 9.90 -17.00 8.66
CA ARG A 144 10.99 -17.78 9.25
C ARG A 144 10.52 -19.17 9.71
N TYR A 145 9.23 -19.33 9.95
CA TYR A 145 8.62 -20.56 10.46
C TYR A 145 7.52 -21.13 9.55
N PHE A 146 6.92 -20.28 8.72
CA PHE A 146 5.94 -20.66 7.72
C PHE A 146 6.57 -21.55 6.63
N LYS A 147 5.84 -22.60 6.27
CA LYS A 147 6.13 -23.45 5.12
C LYS A 147 4.81 -23.76 4.45
N SER A 148 4.71 -23.48 3.16
CA SER A 148 3.53 -23.75 2.35
C SER A 148 3.32 -25.26 2.23
N GLU A 149 2.09 -25.71 2.44
CA GLU A 149 1.71 -27.12 2.26
C GLU A 149 1.59 -27.47 0.77
N LYS A 150 1.12 -26.54 -0.06
CA LYS A 150 0.90 -26.78 -1.50
C LYS A 150 2.18 -26.73 -2.33
N THR A 151 3.08 -25.80 -2.02
CA THR A 151 4.31 -25.57 -2.80
C THR A 151 5.56 -26.14 -2.14
N SER A 152 5.48 -26.52 -0.86
CA SER A 152 6.63 -26.87 -0.02
C SER A 152 7.67 -25.75 0.17
N ARG A 153 7.41 -24.52 -0.29
CA ARG A 153 8.30 -23.36 -0.16
C ARG A 153 8.27 -22.80 1.27
N GLY A 154 9.36 -22.14 1.66
CA GLY A 154 9.64 -21.83 3.07
C GLY A 154 10.21 -23.06 3.80
N ARG A 155 10.77 -22.93 5.00
CA ARG A 155 10.96 -21.73 5.82
C ARG A 155 12.08 -20.85 5.29
N LEU A 156 11.91 -19.53 5.28
CA LEU A 156 12.94 -18.61 4.80
C LEU A 156 14.02 -18.44 5.87
N GLN A 157 15.25 -18.88 5.56
CA GLN A 157 16.43 -18.73 6.42
C GLN A 157 17.15 -17.40 6.15
N GLU A 158 18.10 -17.03 7.00
CA GLU A 158 18.90 -15.83 6.79
C GLU A 158 19.68 -15.95 5.46
N GLY A 159 19.66 -14.91 4.64
CA GLY A 159 20.23 -14.97 3.29
C GLY A 159 19.42 -15.78 2.27
N TRP A 160 18.16 -16.12 2.56
CA TRP A 160 17.31 -16.95 1.67
C TRP A 160 17.29 -16.49 0.21
N ARG A 161 17.40 -15.17 -0.04
CA ARG A 161 17.42 -14.59 -1.40
C ARG A 161 18.49 -15.20 -2.31
N ASP A 162 19.63 -15.62 -1.76
CA ASP A 162 20.75 -16.15 -2.54
C ASP A 162 20.51 -17.59 -2.99
N SER A 163 19.74 -18.37 -2.23
CA SER A 163 19.48 -19.80 -2.50
C SER A 163 18.06 -20.10 -2.97
N GLN A 164 17.14 -19.14 -2.89
CA GLN A 164 15.73 -19.34 -3.21
C GLN A 164 15.50 -19.49 -4.72
N ASP A 165 14.70 -20.49 -5.06
CA ASP A 165 14.22 -20.79 -6.42
C ASP A 165 12.83 -21.46 -6.33
N PRO A 166 11.79 -20.98 -7.05
CA PRO A 166 11.79 -19.78 -7.90
C PRO A 166 11.94 -18.50 -7.07
N ILE A 167 12.37 -17.42 -7.73
CA ILE A 167 12.46 -16.09 -7.14
C ILE A 167 12.15 -15.00 -8.17
N MET A 168 11.37 -14.00 -7.74
CA MET A 168 11.11 -12.77 -8.47
C MET A 168 11.46 -11.56 -7.62
N CYS A 169 11.58 -10.38 -8.25
CA CYS A 169 11.71 -9.09 -7.60
C CYS A 169 10.66 -8.11 -8.12
N SER A 170 9.91 -7.51 -7.20
CA SER A 170 9.06 -6.35 -7.44
C SER A 170 9.90 -5.10 -7.18
N TYR A 171 10.15 -4.33 -8.21
CA TYR A 171 10.83 -3.04 -8.14
C TYR A 171 9.78 -1.95 -8.09
N LYS A 172 9.88 -1.04 -7.11
CA LYS A 172 8.92 0.04 -6.89
C LYS A 172 9.63 1.36 -6.79
N LEU A 173 9.53 2.20 -7.81
CA LEU A 173 10.03 3.57 -7.79
C LEU A 173 8.98 4.49 -7.20
N VAL A 174 9.23 4.99 -6.00
CA VAL A 174 8.29 5.80 -5.23
C VAL A 174 8.80 7.23 -5.18
N THR A 175 7.99 8.15 -5.71
CA THR A 175 8.22 9.59 -5.65
C THR A 175 7.21 10.20 -4.69
N VAL A 176 7.70 10.86 -3.63
CA VAL A 176 6.86 11.67 -2.74
C VAL A 176 7.24 13.13 -2.90
N LYS A 177 6.24 13.97 -3.17
CA LYS A 177 6.43 15.41 -3.32
C LYS A 177 5.56 16.14 -2.30
N PHE A 178 6.17 16.94 -1.44
CA PHE A 178 5.44 17.80 -0.49
C PHE A 178 5.97 19.24 -0.47
N GLU A 179 5.30 20.19 -1.13
CA GLU A 179 5.77 21.56 -1.34
C GLU A 179 5.25 22.55 -0.27
N VAL A 180 5.40 22.20 1.01
CA VAL A 180 5.07 23.08 2.13
C VAL A 180 6.34 23.49 2.89
N TRP A 181 6.57 24.80 2.95
CA TRP A 181 7.75 25.37 3.60
C TRP A 181 7.84 24.94 5.08
N GLY A 182 9.04 24.54 5.50
CA GLY A 182 9.31 24.07 6.87
C GLY A 182 8.82 22.64 7.19
N LEU A 183 8.06 21.99 6.29
CA LEU A 183 7.49 20.65 6.53
C LEU A 183 7.84 19.61 5.46
N GLN A 184 8.34 20.03 4.29
CA GLN A 184 8.71 19.17 3.16
C GLN A 184 9.45 17.89 3.57
N THR A 185 10.68 18.00 4.06
CA THR A 185 11.52 16.83 4.35
C THR A 185 10.89 15.90 5.38
N ARG A 186 10.27 16.47 6.43
CA ARG A 186 9.64 15.69 7.50
C ARG A 186 8.46 14.87 6.98
N VAL A 187 7.63 15.46 6.13
CA VAL A 187 6.47 14.77 5.54
C VAL A 187 6.90 13.76 4.49
N GLU A 188 7.80 14.12 3.58
CA GLU A 188 8.33 13.21 2.56
C GLU A 188 8.96 11.97 3.21
N GLN A 189 9.82 12.15 4.21
CA GLN A 189 10.41 11.03 4.97
C GLN A 189 9.39 10.20 5.72
N PHE A 190 8.40 10.83 6.37
CA PHE A 190 7.34 10.13 7.07
C PHE A 190 6.53 9.24 6.12
N VAL A 191 6.15 9.76 4.96
CA VAL A 191 5.41 9.00 3.94
C VAL A 191 6.23 7.81 3.47
N HIS A 192 7.52 8.00 3.13
CA HIS A 192 8.40 6.91 2.74
C HIS A 192 8.59 5.84 3.81
N LYS A 193 8.62 6.23 5.09
CA LYS A 193 8.64 5.25 6.19
C LYS A 193 7.39 4.39 6.15
N VAL A 194 6.22 4.99 6.02
CA VAL A 194 4.99 4.19 5.94
C VAL A 194 4.94 3.37 4.66
N VAL A 195 5.38 3.89 3.51
CA VAL A 195 5.52 3.09 2.27
C VAL A 195 6.32 1.82 2.52
N ARG A 196 7.47 1.93 3.19
CA ARG A 196 8.28 0.76 3.51
C ARG A 196 7.53 -0.23 4.40
N ASP A 197 6.90 0.26 5.48
CA ASP A 197 6.17 -0.58 6.43
C ASP A 197 5.00 -1.34 5.76
N VAL A 198 4.31 -0.68 4.83
CA VAL A 198 3.26 -1.24 3.97
C VAL A 198 3.81 -2.37 3.12
N LEU A 199 4.81 -2.03 2.30
CA LEU A 199 5.39 -2.97 1.36
C LEU A 199 5.90 -4.21 2.08
N LEU A 200 6.58 -4.04 3.21
CA LEU A 200 7.01 -5.15 4.05
C LEU A 200 5.84 -6.02 4.51
N LEU A 201 4.83 -5.43 5.17
CA LEU A 201 3.74 -6.19 5.77
C LEU A 201 2.94 -7.00 4.74
N GLY A 202 2.47 -6.38 3.66
CA GLY A 202 1.64 -7.13 2.72
C GLY A 202 2.42 -8.07 1.80
N HIS A 203 3.71 -7.85 1.54
CA HIS A 203 4.51 -8.88 0.85
C HIS A 203 4.78 -10.07 1.77
N ARG A 204 4.98 -9.84 3.08
CA ARG A 204 5.03 -10.92 4.08
C ARG A 204 3.74 -11.73 4.05
N GLN A 205 2.60 -11.06 4.09
CA GLN A 205 1.28 -11.68 4.05
C GLN A 205 0.99 -12.40 2.74
N ALA A 206 1.40 -11.84 1.59
CA ALA A 206 1.22 -12.48 0.29
C ALA A 206 1.83 -13.88 0.24
N PHE A 207 3.05 -14.04 0.78
CA PHE A 207 3.67 -15.36 0.84
C PHE A 207 3.11 -16.23 1.96
N ALA A 208 2.78 -15.67 3.13
CA ALA A 208 2.14 -16.41 4.21
C ALA A 208 0.76 -16.98 3.82
N TRP A 209 0.06 -16.31 2.90
CA TRP A 209 -1.24 -16.76 2.38
C TRP A 209 -1.12 -17.53 1.07
N VAL A 210 0.08 -17.93 0.63
CA VAL A 210 0.30 -18.58 -0.68
C VAL A 210 -0.60 -19.79 -0.89
N ASP A 211 -0.84 -20.59 0.16
CA ASP A 211 -1.70 -21.77 0.06
C ASP A 211 -3.17 -21.42 -0.23
N GLU A 212 -3.60 -20.19 0.04
CA GLU A 212 -4.96 -19.72 -0.22
C GLU A 212 -5.19 -19.32 -1.69
N TRP A 213 -4.14 -18.92 -2.41
CA TRP A 213 -4.28 -18.32 -3.75
C TRP A 213 -3.44 -18.97 -4.85
N ILE A 214 -2.46 -19.82 -4.54
CA ILE A 214 -1.52 -20.36 -5.55
C ILE A 214 -2.19 -21.18 -6.65
N ASP A 215 -3.33 -21.80 -6.37
CA ASP A 215 -4.10 -22.59 -7.36
C ASP A 215 -5.21 -21.77 -8.04
N MET A 216 -5.35 -20.48 -7.72
CA MET A 216 -6.33 -19.62 -8.38
C MET A 216 -5.88 -19.35 -9.81
N THR A 217 -6.83 -19.32 -10.73
CA THR A 217 -6.64 -18.70 -12.04
C THR A 217 -6.74 -17.19 -11.95
N LEU A 218 -6.37 -16.48 -13.03
CA LEU A 218 -6.60 -15.03 -13.10
C LEU A 218 -8.09 -14.68 -12.96
N ASP A 219 -8.98 -15.49 -13.51
CA ASP A 219 -10.43 -15.28 -13.41
C ASP A 219 -10.92 -15.48 -11.96
N ASP A 220 -10.44 -16.52 -11.27
CA ASP A 220 -10.80 -16.78 -9.86
C ASP A 220 -10.42 -15.60 -8.96
N VAL A 221 -9.21 -15.05 -9.13
CA VAL A 221 -8.75 -13.93 -8.31
C VAL A 221 -9.46 -12.63 -8.65
N ARG A 222 -9.92 -12.44 -9.90
CA ARG A 222 -10.76 -11.28 -10.29
C ARG A 222 -12.15 -11.36 -9.69
N ASP A 223 -12.75 -12.55 -9.65
CA ASP A 223 -14.02 -12.77 -8.95
C ASP A 223 -13.86 -12.55 -7.44
N TYR A 224 -12.76 -13.02 -6.84
CA TYR A 224 -12.42 -12.75 -5.46
C TYR A 224 -12.26 -11.24 -5.19
N GLU A 225 -11.49 -10.54 -6.01
CA GLU A 225 -11.27 -9.10 -5.94
C GLU A 225 -12.60 -8.34 -5.95
N LYS A 226 -13.49 -8.66 -6.91
CA LYS A 226 -14.82 -8.05 -7.00
C LYS A 226 -15.65 -8.25 -5.73
N GLN A 227 -15.73 -9.48 -5.23
CA GLN A 227 -16.49 -9.78 -4.01
C GLN A 227 -15.92 -9.07 -2.78
N MET A 228 -14.59 -9.00 -2.68
CA MET A 228 -13.93 -8.33 -1.56
C MET A 228 -14.08 -6.81 -1.63
N HIS A 229 -14.05 -6.22 -2.83
CA HIS A 229 -14.36 -4.81 -3.04
C HIS A 229 -15.78 -4.47 -2.58
N GLU A 230 -16.78 -5.25 -2.99
CA GLU A 230 -18.17 -5.05 -2.56
C GLU A 230 -18.31 -5.12 -1.03
N LYS A 231 -17.77 -6.17 -0.41
CA LYS A 231 -17.78 -6.32 1.06
C LYS A 231 -17.08 -5.18 1.78
N THR A 232 -15.97 -4.69 1.23
CA THR A 232 -15.20 -3.57 1.81
C THR A 232 -15.97 -2.26 1.68
N ASN A 233 -16.54 -1.98 0.51
CA ASN A 233 -17.36 -0.79 0.28
C ASN A 233 -18.56 -0.77 1.23
N ILE A 234 -19.21 -1.90 1.50
CA ILE A 234 -20.30 -1.97 2.49
C ILE A 234 -19.80 -1.56 3.89
N LYS A 235 -18.67 -2.12 4.35
CA LYS A 235 -18.07 -1.77 5.66
C LYS A 235 -17.75 -0.28 5.78
N VAL A 236 -17.25 0.33 4.69
CA VAL A 236 -16.80 1.73 4.69
C VAL A 236 -17.98 2.70 4.52
N CYS A 237 -18.92 2.41 3.62
CA CYS A 237 -19.97 3.36 3.21
C CYS A 237 -21.26 3.26 4.06
N HIS A 238 -21.64 2.08 4.54
CA HIS A 238 -22.89 1.91 5.31
C HIS A 238 -22.86 2.69 6.63
N GLU A 239 -21.71 2.71 7.31
CA GLU A 239 -21.57 3.40 8.60
C GLU A 239 -21.40 4.92 8.46
N GLN A 240 -20.92 5.41 7.31
CA GLN A 240 -20.90 6.86 7.04
C GLN A 240 -22.32 7.43 6.90
N GLN A 241 -23.26 6.66 6.34
CA GLN A 241 -24.66 7.06 6.27
C GLN A 241 -25.31 7.10 7.67
N GLU A 242 -25.03 6.14 8.56
CA GLU A 242 -25.52 6.15 9.94
C GLU A 242 -24.95 7.34 10.74
N HIS A 243 -23.67 7.67 10.57
CA HIS A 243 -23.05 8.81 11.28
C HIS A 243 -23.54 10.17 10.77
N SER A 244 -23.91 10.27 9.49
CA SER A 244 -24.51 11.47 8.90
C SER A 244 -25.99 11.68 9.30
N THR A 245 -26.71 10.62 9.61
CA THR A 245 -28.14 10.68 10.01
C THR A 245 -28.35 10.88 11.51
N THR A 246 -27.35 10.57 12.37
CA THR A 246 -27.43 10.80 13.82
C THR A 246 -26.85 12.13 14.31
N LYS A 247 -26.20 12.92 13.44
CA LYS A 247 -25.77 14.29 13.76
C LYS A 247 -26.18 15.26 12.64
N PRO A 248 -27.23 16.07 12.82
CA PRO A 248 -27.42 17.20 11.92
C PRO A 248 -26.25 18.17 12.16
N SER A 249 -25.48 18.46 11.11
CA SER A 249 -24.44 19.47 11.14
C SER A 249 -25.09 20.85 11.35
N SER A 250 -24.96 21.42 12.55
CA SER A 250 -25.06 22.87 12.70
C SER A 250 -23.80 23.48 12.10
N LEU A 251 -23.96 24.10 10.93
CA LEU A 251 -23.07 25.15 10.46
C LEU A 251 -23.21 26.30 11.44
N ASP A 252 -22.31 26.39 12.41
CA ASP A 252 -21.81 27.59 13.08
C ASP A 252 -20.93 27.12 14.26
N ASP A 253 -19.91 27.93 14.60
CA ASP A 253 -18.88 27.74 15.64
C ASP A 253 -17.51 27.25 15.14
N ILE A 254 -16.89 28.08 14.29
CA ILE A 254 -15.42 28.25 14.33
C ILE A 254 -15.13 29.39 15.32
N GLU A 255 -14.89 29.04 16.58
CA GLU A 255 -14.12 29.89 17.48
C GLU A 255 -12.77 29.22 17.77
N ILE A 256 -11.72 29.85 17.25
CA ILE A 256 -10.33 29.54 17.55
C ILE A 256 -10.08 29.98 18.98
N HIS A 257 -9.92 29.03 19.89
CA HIS A 257 -9.32 29.30 21.19
C HIS A 257 -7.98 28.58 21.33
N ASP A 258 -6.93 29.36 21.11
CA ASP A 258 -5.59 29.13 21.62
C ASP A 258 -5.65 28.94 23.14
N LYS A 259 -5.17 27.79 23.61
CA LYS A 259 -4.47 27.66 24.89
C LYS A 259 -3.70 26.35 24.92
N ALA A 260 -2.39 26.48 24.81
CA ALA A 260 -1.43 25.45 25.16
C ALA A 260 -1.68 24.98 26.60
N SER A 261 -1.87 23.67 26.78
CA SER A 261 -1.64 23.01 28.05
C SER A 261 -0.85 21.75 27.74
N VAL A 262 0.41 21.75 28.15
CA VAL A 262 1.35 20.64 28.03
C VAL A 262 0.86 19.54 28.95
N CYS A 263 0.39 18.44 28.36
CA CYS A 263 0.15 17.19 29.07
C CYS A 263 0.86 16.08 28.31
N LEU A 264 1.97 15.59 28.86
CA LEU A 264 2.67 14.42 28.38
C LEU A 264 1.74 13.21 28.53
N PHE A 265 1.15 12.77 27.42
CA PHE A 265 0.62 11.42 27.29
C PHE A 265 1.50 10.65 26.31
N HIS A 266 2.13 9.60 26.82
CA HIS A 266 2.70 8.53 25.99
C HIS A 266 1.53 7.84 25.28
N CYS A 267 1.25 8.26 24.04
CA CYS A 267 0.22 7.65 23.21
C CYS A 267 0.88 6.85 22.08
N PHE A 268 0.62 5.55 22.09
CA PHE A 268 1.05 4.57 21.11
C PHE A 268 0.58 4.95 19.69
N PHE A 269 1.54 4.95 18.76
CA PHE A 269 1.34 5.26 17.35
C PHE A 269 0.75 4.06 16.60
N THR A 270 -0.26 4.23 15.75
CA THR A 270 -0.65 3.21 14.77
C THR A 270 -0.40 3.71 13.33
N PRO A 271 0.58 3.14 12.60
CA PRO A 271 0.88 3.32 11.17
C PRO A 271 -0.25 2.93 10.21
N LEU A 272 -1.40 2.47 10.72
CA LEU A 272 -2.47 1.81 9.97
C LEU A 272 -3.21 2.73 8.98
N SER A 273 -3.08 4.06 9.08
CA SER A 273 -3.74 5.05 8.20
C SER A 273 -3.15 5.07 6.80
N LEU A 274 -1.86 5.38 6.72
CA LEU A 274 -1.18 5.50 5.44
C LEU A 274 -0.86 4.10 4.88
N LEU A 275 -1.09 3.06 5.70
CA LEU A 275 -0.92 1.65 5.36
C LEU A 275 -1.88 1.19 4.25
N CYS A 276 -3.13 1.64 4.35
CA CYS A 276 -4.07 1.56 3.25
C CYS A 276 -3.52 2.32 2.03
N LEU A 277 -3.30 3.63 2.15
CA LEU A 277 -3.01 4.54 1.02
C LEU A 277 -1.99 3.99 -0.01
N ILE A 278 -0.95 3.28 0.42
CA ILE A 278 0.13 2.81 -0.46
C ILE A 278 -0.10 1.39 -1.03
N PHE A 279 -0.86 0.52 -0.36
CA PHE A 279 -1.34 -0.72 -0.99
C PHE A 279 -2.26 -0.41 -2.18
N TYR A 280 -2.99 0.71 -2.10
CA TYR A 280 -4.00 1.08 -3.09
C TYR A 280 -3.51 1.94 -4.25
N LEU A 281 -2.38 2.64 -4.11
CA LEU A 281 -1.71 3.30 -5.25
C LEU A 281 -1.23 2.30 -6.31
N ARG A 282 -1.17 1.00 -5.98
CA ARG A 282 -0.95 -0.09 -6.94
C ARG A 282 -2.23 -0.55 -7.66
N GLY A 283 -3.40 -0.28 -7.10
CA GLY A 283 -4.68 -0.56 -7.77
C GLY A 283 -5.00 0.44 -8.87
N SER A 284 -4.52 1.69 -8.74
CA SER A 284 -4.55 2.70 -9.80
C SER A 284 -3.29 2.68 -10.67
N GLU A 285 -2.45 1.64 -10.55
CA GLU A 285 -1.54 1.33 -11.64
C GLU A 285 -2.43 0.78 -12.72
N LYS A 286 -2.40 1.43 -13.88
CA LYS A 286 -2.65 0.72 -15.13
C LYS A 286 -1.89 -0.59 -15.05
N SER A 287 -2.66 -1.65 -14.83
CA SER A 287 -2.10 -2.98 -14.75
C SER A 287 -1.75 -3.38 -16.17
N PHE A 288 -0.66 -2.82 -16.71
CA PHE A 288 -0.01 -3.31 -17.93
C PHE A 288 0.74 -4.57 -17.57
N LEU A 289 -0.02 -5.53 -17.09
CA LEU A 289 0.42 -6.89 -17.15
C LEU A 289 0.18 -7.23 -18.61
N GLU A 290 1.25 -7.05 -19.41
CA GLU A 290 1.31 -7.42 -20.81
C GLU A 290 0.49 -8.71 -21.05
N ALA A 291 -0.32 -8.65 -22.11
CA ALA A 291 -1.05 -9.78 -22.62
C ALA A 291 -0.08 -10.90 -23.05
#